data_AF-A0A7I8CTM1-F1
#
_entry.id   AF-A0A7I8CTM1-F1
#
_cell.length_a   1.000
_cell.length_b   1.000
_cell.length_c   1.000
_cell.angle_alpha   90.00
_cell.angle_beta   90.00
_cell.angle_gamma   90.00
#
_symmetry.space_group_name_H-M   'P 1'
#
loop_
_entity.id
_entity.type
_entity.pdbx_description
1 polymer ?
#
loop_
_entity_poly.entity_id
_entity_poly.type
_entity_poly.pdbx_seq_one_letter_code
_entity_poly.pdbx_strand_id
1 'polypeptide(L)'
;MLASALCLPSWENTPIRQFMDRMKSRMEAKAVRLQELLPGISLESSRDAIARASVMLDWKRLEAEFEQIETLDDFKDQAWQFIDTAAAWFQPAADDKPLAVLPRVVMRAFADRLSDTLAIDAPHAYQLTAELMGAGNWLEMAGRKLFVPIVEPLYSYGVKVIEGEEYAHLEPCPAARQQDEEFEALTVSRQLMFQADAAQNETVERPSLLSAAATVVKCRLLDEQYELVDWKGRAAIAELDKIYPADCRRPLAPGSKTHLLYIQLRAALYAAYLHTDNLDLAYAEREILVARGRDYRADYERLLKEWAPRGTKAHERTALRIV
;
A
#
# COMPACT_ATOMS: atom_id res chain seq x y z
N MET A 1 5.94 9.42 -6.60
CA MET A 1 4.61 8.78 -6.50
C MET A 1 3.77 9.42 -5.39
N LEU A 2 4.17 9.33 -4.11
CA LEU A 2 3.42 9.92 -2.99
C LEU A 2 3.25 11.46 -3.11
N ALA A 3 4.35 12.19 -3.34
CA ALA A 3 4.30 13.64 -3.51
C ALA A 3 3.37 14.09 -4.66
N SER A 4 3.41 13.36 -5.78
CA SER A 4 2.54 13.60 -6.93
C SER A 4 1.07 13.33 -6.61
N ALA A 5 0.78 12.24 -5.89
CA ALA A 5 -0.59 11.89 -5.50
C ALA A 5 -1.19 12.85 -4.47
N LEU A 6 -0.34 13.44 -3.62
CA LEU A 6 -0.72 14.49 -2.67
C LEU A 6 -0.62 15.90 -3.28
N CYS A 7 -0.40 16.03 -4.59
CA CYS A 7 -0.30 17.33 -5.25
C CYS A 7 0.63 18.32 -4.52
N LEU A 8 1.73 17.81 -3.95
CA LEU A 8 2.70 18.64 -3.24
C LEU A 8 3.42 19.57 -4.23
N PRO A 9 3.82 20.78 -3.81
CA PRO A 9 4.60 21.68 -4.67
C PRO A 9 5.83 20.98 -5.24
N SER A 10 6.13 21.21 -6.51
CA SER A 10 7.33 20.62 -7.13
C SER A 10 8.60 21.24 -6.53
N TRP A 11 9.51 20.38 -6.07
CA TRP A 11 10.85 20.76 -5.63
C TRP A 11 11.85 20.85 -6.80
N GLU A 12 11.51 20.37 -8.01
CA GLU A 12 12.46 20.26 -9.13
C GLU A 12 12.91 21.63 -9.66
N ASN A 13 12.08 22.66 -9.49
CA ASN A 13 12.35 24.02 -9.94
C ASN A 13 12.28 25.06 -8.80
N THR A 14 12.25 24.61 -7.55
CA THR A 14 12.14 25.49 -6.36
C THR A 14 13.33 25.25 -5.45
N PRO A 15 14.02 26.29 -4.96
CA PRO A 15 15.07 26.12 -3.95
C PRO A 15 14.54 25.33 -2.75
N ILE A 16 15.27 24.31 -2.29
CA ILE A 16 14.78 23.37 -1.28
C ILE A 16 14.35 24.07 0.02
N ARG A 17 15.06 25.14 0.43
CA ARG A 17 14.68 25.96 1.60
C ARG A 17 13.29 26.58 1.43
N GLN A 18 12.99 27.15 0.27
CA GLN A 18 11.65 27.71 -0.01
C GLN A 18 10.57 26.62 -0.03
N PHE A 19 10.90 25.42 -0.50
CA PHE A 19 9.99 24.28 -0.43
C PHE A 19 9.70 23.90 1.02
N MET A 20 10.72 23.76 1.87
CA MET A 20 10.56 23.42 3.29
C MET A 20 9.80 24.50 4.06
N ASP A 21 10.09 25.78 3.81
CA ASP A 21 9.36 26.91 4.41
C ASP A 21 7.87 26.84 4.05
N ARG A 22 7.55 26.57 2.79
CA ARG A 22 6.16 26.41 2.33
C ARG A 22 5.47 25.23 3.00
N MET A 23 6.17 24.11 3.18
CA MET A 23 5.63 22.93 3.87
C MET A 23 5.37 23.23 5.35
N LYS A 24 6.30 23.92 6.02
CA LYS A 24 6.16 24.38 7.40
C LYS A 24 4.96 25.30 7.57
N SER A 25 4.82 26.33 6.72
CA SER A 25 3.68 27.24 6.78
C SER A 25 2.33 26.54 6.60
N ARG A 26 2.26 25.47 5.79
CA ARG A 26 1.03 24.66 5.68
C ARG A 26 0.69 23.92 6.97
N MET A 27 1.68 23.43 7.69
CA MET A 27 1.49 22.79 9.00
C MET A 27 1.08 23.82 10.06
N GLU A 28 1.69 25.02 10.04
CA GLU A 28 1.32 26.12 10.93
C GLU A 28 -0.12 26.58 10.71
N ALA A 29 -0.55 26.72 9.46
CA ALA A 29 -1.94 27.06 9.14
C ALA A 29 -2.92 26.02 9.68
N LYS A 30 -2.57 24.72 9.63
CA LYS A 30 -3.38 23.66 10.26
C LYS A 30 -3.37 23.77 11.79
N ALA A 31 -2.25 24.12 12.41
CA ALA A 31 -2.18 24.31 13.85
C ALA A 31 -3.04 25.49 14.32
N VAL A 32 -3.00 26.62 13.61
CA VAL A 32 -3.89 27.78 13.88
C VAL A 32 -5.35 27.36 13.76
N ARG A 33 -5.71 26.68 12.67
CA ARG A 33 -7.07 26.19 12.48
C ARG A 33 -7.50 25.20 13.55
N LEU A 34 -6.62 24.29 13.97
CA LEU A 34 -6.90 23.34 15.05
C LEU A 34 -7.22 24.08 16.36
N GLN A 35 -6.47 25.15 16.66
CA GLN A 35 -6.71 26.00 17.82
C GLN A 35 -8.10 26.67 17.78
N GLU A 36 -8.52 27.13 16.60
CA GLU A 36 -9.85 27.73 16.40
C GLU A 36 -10.98 26.70 16.58
N LEU A 37 -10.75 25.46 16.12
CA LEU A 37 -11.73 24.37 16.19
C LEU A 37 -11.86 23.74 17.58
N LEU A 38 -10.84 23.88 18.44
CA LEU A 38 -10.79 23.29 19.78
C LEU A 38 -10.63 24.37 20.85
N PRO A 39 -11.75 24.91 21.37
CA PRO A 39 -11.69 25.88 22.45
C PRO A 39 -10.95 25.31 23.66
N GLY A 40 -9.90 26.00 24.11
CA GLY A 40 -9.15 25.65 25.32
C GLY A 40 -7.74 25.07 25.08
N ILE A 41 -7.35 24.80 23.83
CA ILE A 41 -5.96 24.46 23.53
C ILE A 41 -5.15 25.71 23.18
N SER A 42 -3.87 25.72 23.57
CA SER A 42 -2.94 26.78 23.15
C SER A 42 -2.45 26.54 21.72
N LEU A 43 -1.90 27.58 21.07
CA LEU A 43 -1.26 27.43 19.77
C LEU A 43 -0.06 26.46 19.84
N GLU A 44 0.68 26.48 20.94
CA GLU A 44 1.80 25.56 21.17
C GLU A 44 1.32 24.10 21.20
N SER A 45 0.28 23.81 21.98
CA SER A 45 -0.33 22.47 22.02
C SER A 45 -0.91 22.07 20.67
N SER A 46 -1.45 23.01 19.90
CA SER A 46 -1.96 22.75 18.55
C SER A 46 -0.83 22.39 17.57
N ARG A 47 0.30 23.09 17.65
CA ARG A 47 1.50 22.79 16.85
C ARG A 47 2.07 21.42 17.18
N ASP A 48 2.19 21.10 18.47
CA ASP A 48 2.63 19.78 18.92
C ASP A 48 1.66 18.69 18.48
N ALA A 49 0.35 18.96 18.48
CA ALA A 49 -0.64 18.00 18.02
C ALA A 49 -0.46 17.68 16.53
N ILE A 50 -0.27 18.69 15.68
CA ILE A 50 0.01 18.52 14.25
C ILE A 50 1.34 17.79 14.02
N ALA A 51 2.38 18.11 14.80
CA ALA A 51 3.68 17.44 14.73
C ALA A 51 3.57 15.95 15.07
N ARG A 52 2.89 15.61 16.17
CA ARG A 52 2.69 14.22 16.63
C ARG A 52 1.79 13.40 15.71
N ALA A 53 0.73 14.00 15.17
CA ALA A 53 -0.08 13.38 14.13
C ALA A 53 0.74 13.08 12.85
N SER A 54 1.88 13.77 12.68
CA SER A 54 2.86 13.58 11.61
C SER A 54 4.09 12.76 12.03
N VAL A 55 4.02 12.02 13.15
CA VAL A 55 5.09 11.16 13.69
C VAL A 55 6.34 11.93 14.15
N MET A 56 6.22 13.24 14.38
CA MET A 56 7.26 14.04 15.02
C MET A 56 6.97 14.19 16.52
N LEU A 57 7.99 14.13 17.37
CA LEU A 57 7.82 14.18 18.83
C LEU A 57 7.10 15.45 19.31
N ASP A 58 7.53 16.59 18.78
CA ASP A 58 7.02 17.92 19.07
C ASP A 58 7.38 18.89 17.93
N TRP A 59 6.81 20.10 17.98
CA TRP A 59 7.04 21.12 16.96
C TRP A 59 8.50 21.57 16.90
N LYS A 60 9.16 21.68 18.05
CA LYS A 60 10.57 22.12 18.12
C LYS A 60 11.49 21.14 17.41
N ARG A 61 11.24 19.84 17.54
CA ARG A 61 12.00 18.80 16.85
C ARG A 61 11.75 18.86 15.35
N LEU A 62 10.50 19.02 14.92
CA LEU A 62 10.16 19.23 13.51
C LEU A 62 10.95 20.40 12.91
N GLU A 63 11.02 21.54 13.62
CA GLU A 63 11.80 22.70 13.17
C GLU A 63 13.30 22.38 13.03
N ALA A 64 13.87 21.68 14.01
CA ALA A 64 15.27 21.27 13.96
C ALA A 64 15.58 20.30 12.80
N GLU A 65 14.65 19.40 12.45
CA GLU A 65 14.82 18.53 11.27
C GLU A 65 14.70 19.33 9.96
N PHE A 66 13.81 20.33 9.89
CA PHE A 66 13.68 21.19 8.72
C PHE A 66 14.94 22.06 8.50
N GLU A 67 15.54 22.54 9.59
CA GLU A 67 16.76 23.34 9.56
C GLU A 67 17.97 22.56 9.03
N GLN A 68 18.03 21.25 9.24
CA GLN A 68 19.08 20.37 8.74
C GLN A 68 19.05 20.16 7.22
N ILE A 69 17.94 20.48 6.55
CA ILE A 69 17.80 20.32 5.09
C ILE A 69 18.30 21.57 4.36
N GLU A 70 19.55 21.55 3.90
CA GLU A 70 20.16 22.68 3.19
C GLU A 70 20.13 22.51 1.66
N THR A 71 20.24 21.26 1.20
CA THR A 71 20.34 20.87 -0.20
C THR A 71 19.25 19.87 -0.59
N LEU A 72 19.08 19.69 -1.90
CA LEU A 72 18.16 18.67 -2.44
C LEU A 72 18.60 17.25 -2.08
N ASP A 73 19.91 17.02 -1.95
CA ASP A 73 20.43 15.70 -1.64
C ASP A 73 20.20 15.37 -0.16
N ASP A 74 20.33 16.34 0.75
CA ASP A 74 19.93 16.16 2.17
C ASP A 74 18.46 15.73 2.28
N PHE A 75 17.58 16.37 1.50
CA PHE A 75 16.16 16.04 1.48
C PHE A 75 15.89 14.63 0.95
N LYS A 76 16.61 14.19 -0.08
CA LYS A 76 16.46 12.83 -0.63
C LYS A 76 16.95 11.78 0.36
N ASP A 77 18.07 12.02 1.03
CA ASP A 77 18.64 11.11 2.02
C ASP A 77 17.72 10.96 3.25
N GLN A 78 17.01 12.03 3.60
CA GLN A 78 16.09 12.08 4.74
C GLN A 78 14.60 11.92 4.35
N ALA A 79 14.29 11.65 3.09
CA ALA A 79 12.89 11.65 2.59
C ALA A 79 11.96 10.72 3.37
N TRP A 80 12.49 9.60 3.89
CA TRP A 80 11.74 8.67 4.72
C TRP A 80 11.36 9.23 6.08
N GLN A 81 12.14 10.15 6.65
CA GLN A 81 11.80 10.82 7.91
C GLN A 81 10.62 11.78 7.74
N PHE A 82 10.48 12.35 6.54
CA PHE A 82 9.41 13.28 6.20
C PHE A 82 8.19 12.63 5.52
N ILE A 83 8.19 11.31 5.32
CA ILE A 83 7.07 10.65 4.64
C ILE A 83 5.76 10.81 5.43
N ASP A 84 5.85 10.77 6.76
CA ASP A 84 4.71 10.92 7.65
C ASP A 84 4.27 12.38 7.83
N THR A 85 5.13 13.35 7.52
CA THR A 85 4.75 14.78 7.46
C THR A 85 3.98 15.14 6.20
N ALA A 86 4.00 14.28 5.18
CA ALA A 86 3.29 14.51 3.92
C ALA A 86 1.78 14.72 4.13
N ALA A 87 1.19 14.08 5.16
CA ALA A 87 -0.20 14.30 5.53
C ALA A 87 -0.47 15.75 5.97
N ALA A 88 0.36 16.29 6.85
CA ALA A 88 0.22 17.68 7.32
C ALA A 88 0.61 18.70 6.24
N TRP A 89 1.39 18.31 5.23
CA TRP A 89 1.72 19.13 4.07
C TRP A 89 0.61 19.17 3.02
N PHE A 90 -0.26 18.17 3.02
CA PHE A 90 -1.33 18.05 2.04
C PHE A 90 -2.38 19.14 2.24
N GLN A 91 -2.88 19.69 1.13
CA GLN A 91 -3.95 20.69 1.14
C GLN A 91 -4.81 20.43 -0.10
N PRO A 92 -5.87 19.60 0.00
CA PRO A 92 -6.68 19.23 -1.14
C PRO A 92 -7.48 20.43 -1.66
N ALA A 93 -7.61 20.52 -2.98
CA ALA A 93 -8.55 21.43 -3.62
C ALA A 93 -10.00 20.94 -3.42
N ALA A 94 -10.98 21.77 -3.79
CA ALA A 94 -12.39 21.41 -3.63
C ALA A 94 -12.81 20.29 -4.61
N ASP A 95 -12.24 20.29 -5.81
CA ASP A 95 -12.43 19.30 -6.88
C ASP A 95 -11.68 17.99 -6.64
N ASP A 96 -10.74 17.96 -5.68
CA ASP A 96 -10.07 16.73 -5.23
C ASP A 96 -10.95 15.85 -4.32
N LYS A 97 -12.15 16.31 -3.94
CA LYS A 97 -13.05 15.63 -2.99
C LYS A 97 -14.19 14.89 -3.71
N PRO A 98 -14.45 13.60 -3.40
CA PRO A 98 -13.76 12.79 -2.41
C PRO A 98 -12.35 12.41 -2.87
N LEU A 99 -11.43 12.35 -1.90
CA LEU A 99 -10.02 12.09 -2.13
C LEU A 99 -9.79 10.77 -2.87
N ALA A 100 -8.82 10.80 -3.79
CA ALA A 100 -8.24 9.60 -4.36
C ALA A 100 -7.68 8.68 -3.26
N VAL A 101 -7.50 7.40 -3.60
CA VAL A 101 -7.19 6.33 -2.63
C VAL A 101 -5.96 6.63 -1.78
N LEU A 102 -4.84 7.04 -2.40
CA LEU A 102 -3.59 7.25 -1.67
C LEU A 102 -3.68 8.42 -0.66
N PRO A 103 -4.11 9.63 -1.04
CA PRO A 103 -4.39 10.70 -0.08
C PRO A 103 -5.37 10.29 1.01
N ARG A 104 -6.43 9.56 0.67
CA ARG A 104 -7.42 9.10 1.65
C ARG A 104 -6.81 8.20 2.73
N VAL A 105 -5.94 7.26 2.35
CA VAL A 105 -5.26 6.37 3.31
C VAL A 105 -4.30 7.14 4.21
N VAL A 106 -3.55 8.09 3.64
CA VAL A 106 -2.64 8.96 4.41
C VAL A 106 -3.43 9.84 5.40
N MET A 107 -4.57 10.39 5.00
CA MET A 107 -5.44 11.17 5.88
C MET A 107 -6.07 10.34 7.00
N ARG A 108 -6.39 9.06 6.74
CA ARG A 108 -6.90 8.14 7.77
C ARG A 108 -5.85 7.93 8.86
N ALA A 109 -4.61 7.62 8.47
CA ALA A 109 -3.52 7.46 9.42
C ALA A 109 -3.24 8.75 10.23
N PHE A 110 -3.34 9.91 9.60
CA PHE A 110 -3.25 11.19 10.29
C PHE A 110 -4.38 11.38 11.31
N ALA A 111 -5.63 11.06 10.94
CA ALA A 111 -6.78 11.14 11.83
C ALA A 111 -6.66 10.20 13.04
N ASP A 112 -6.21 8.96 12.82
CA ASP A 112 -5.97 7.99 13.90
C ASP A 112 -4.92 8.53 14.89
N ARG A 113 -3.79 9.03 14.40
CA ARG A 113 -2.74 9.62 15.23
C ARG A 113 -3.19 10.90 15.94
N LEU A 114 -4.04 11.70 15.30
CA LEU A 114 -4.63 12.89 15.90
C LEU A 114 -5.57 12.50 17.05
N SER A 115 -6.33 11.41 16.89
CA SER A 115 -7.16 10.81 17.94
C SER A 115 -6.34 10.48 19.17
N ASP A 116 -5.23 9.76 18.97
CA ASP A 116 -4.31 9.36 20.05
C ASP A 116 -3.65 10.57 20.71
N THR A 117 -3.18 11.51 19.89
CA THR A 117 -2.44 12.70 20.34
C THR A 117 -3.29 13.62 21.19
N LEU A 118 -4.55 13.84 20.80
CA LEU A 118 -5.48 14.69 21.52
C LEU A 118 -6.29 13.92 22.58
N ALA A 119 -6.12 12.60 22.67
CA ALA A 119 -6.92 11.71 23.51
C ALA A 119 -8.44 11.92 23.33
N ILE A 120 -8.87 12.04 22.07
CA ILE A 120 -10.28 12.18 21.69
C ILE A 120 -10.76 10.94 20.94
N ASP A 121 -12.07 10.74 20.90
CA ASP A 121 -12.66 9.62 20.18
C ASP A 121 -12.46 9.75 18.66
N ALA A 122 -12.27 8.61 17.99
CA ALA A 122 -12.02 8.53 16.56
C ALA A 122 -13.02 9.33 15.70
N PRO A 123 -14.36 9.30 15.92
CA PRO A 123 -15.29 10.09 15.11
C PRO A 123 -14.98 11.60 15.13
N HIS A 124 -14.57 12.13 16.29
CA HIS A 124 -14.21 13.54 16.43
C HIS A 124 -12.87 13.85 15.75
N ALA A 125 -11.87 12.97 15.88
CA ALA A 125 -10.59 13.15 15.20
C ALA A 125 -10.71 13.14 13.67
N TYR A 126 -11.59 12.29 13.14
CA TYR A 126 -11.87 12.21 11.70
C TYR A 126 -12.61 13.46 11.20
N GLN A 127 -13.56 13.97 11.99
CA GLN A 127 -14.23 15.23 11.69
C GLN A 127 -13.24 16.41 11.71
N LEU A 128 -12.42 16.54 12.76
CA LEU A 128 -11.37 17.56 12.85
C LEU A 128 -10.41 17.46 11.66
N THR A 129 -9.97 16.26 11.30
CA THR A 129 -9.08 16.07 10.15
C THR A 129 -9.74 16.55 8.86
N ALA A 130 -11.02 16.24 8.64
CA ALA A 130 -11.76 16.73 7.47
C ALA A 130 -11.79 18.27 7.44
N GLU A 131 -12.09 18.90 8.57
CA GLU A 131 -12.12 20.36 8.68
C GLU A 131 -10.73 20.98 8.47
N LEU A 132 -9.66 20.41 9.04
CA LEU A 132 -8.28 20.84 8.80
C LEU A 132 -7.90 20.81 7.30
N MET A 133 -8.49 19.89 6.53
CA MET A 133 -8.32 19.76 5.08
C MET A 133 -9.37 20.54 4.28
N GLY A 134 -10.19 21.35 4.95
CA GLY A 134 -11.19 22.21 4.33
C GLY A 134 -12.40 21.48 3.75
N ALA A 135 -12.75 20.30 4.27
CA ALA A 135 -14.02 19.63 4.00
C ALA A 135 -15.00 19.86 5.16
N GLY A 136 -16.31 19.79 4.90
CA GLY A 136 -17.33 19.95 5.94
C GLY A 136 -17.49 18.73 6.84
N ASN A 137 -17.14 17.53 6.35
CA ASN A 137 -17.12 16.31 7.14
C ASN A 137 -16.25 15.22 6.50
N TRP A 138 -15.99 14.15 7.25
CA TRP A 138 -15.19 13.02 6.77
C TRP A 138 -15.78 12.34 5.52
N LEU A 139 -17.11 12.23 5.42
CA LEU A 139 -17.76 11.58 4.28
C LEU A 139 -17.55 12.37 2.97
N GLU A 140 -17.62 13.70 3.03
CA GLU A 140 -17.29 14.60 1.92
C GLU A 140 -15.83 14.43 1.51
N MET A 141 -14.92 14.38 2.49
CA MET A 141 -13.48 14.26 2.21
C MET A 141 -13.09 12.88 1.68
N ALA A 142 -13.46 11.80 2.35
CA ALA A 142 -12.96 10.45 2.08
C ALA A 142 -13.89 9.63 1.16
N GLY A 143 -15.13 10.07 0.99
CA GLY A 143 -16.17 9.30 0.32
C GLY A 143 -16.67 8.12 1.17
N ARG A 144 -17.58 7.33 0.58
CA ARG A 144 -18.19 6.17 1.24
C ARG A 144 -17.19 5.01 1.29
N LYS A 145 -17.06 4.40 2.47
CA LYS A 145 -16.41 3.09 2.62
C LYS A 145 -17.43 1.99 2.34
N LEU A 146 -17.12 1.10 1.42
CA LEU A 146 -17.99 -0.02 1.08
C LEU A 146 -17.93 -1.09 2.16
N PHE A 147 -19.08 -1.72 2.41
CA PHE A 147 -19.15 -2.87 3.31
C PHE A 147 -18.49 -4.08 2.65
N VAL A 148 -17.57 -4.70 3.37
CA VAL A 148 -16.92 -5.93 2.91
C VAL A 148 -17.79 -7.11 3.30
N PRO A 149 -18.20 -7.94 2.34
CA PRO A 149 -19.00 -9.13 2.64
C PRO A 149 -18.29 -10.04 3.65
N ILE A 150 -19.06 -10.61 4.58
CA ILE A 150 -18.53 -11.49 5.64
C ILE A 150 -18.48 -12.94 5.16
N VAL A 151 -19.48 -13.35 4.38
CA VAL A 151 -19.67 -14.75 3.97
C VAL A 151 -19.45 -14.94 2.47
N GLU A 152 -19.79 -13.93 1.68
CA GLU A 152 -19.68 -13.99 0.23
C GLU A 152 -18.21 -13.89 -0.21
N PRO A 153 -17.82 -14.62 -1.27
CA PRO A 153 -16.47 -14.52 -1.82
C PRO A 153 -16.10 -13.08 -2.20
N LEU A 154 -14.87 -12.67 -1.87
CA LEU A 154 -14.33 -11.36 -2.25
C LEU A 154 -14.07 -11.24 -3.76
N TYR A 155 -13.83 -12.37 -4.41
CA TYR A 155 -13.57 -12.48 -5.84
C TYR A 155 -14.54 -13.48 -6.45
N SER A 156 -14.88 -13.28 -7.72
CA SER A 156 -15.72 -14.18 -8.50
C SER A 156 -15.00 -14.58 -9.79
N TYR A 157 -15.22 -15.83 -10.21
CA TYR A 157 -14.71 -16.29 -11.49
C TYR A 157 -15.66 -15.88 -12.62
N GLY A 158 -15.08 -15.31 -13.66
CA GLY A 158 -15.73 -15.03 -14.93
C GLY A 158 -14.87 -15.47 -16.11
N VAL A 159 -15.48 -15.50 -17.30
CA VAL A 159 -14.77 -15.67 -18.57
C VAL A 159 -14.90 -14.38 -19.36
N LYS A 160 -13.77 -13.85 -19.83
CA LYS A 160 -13.71 -12.65 -20.67
C LYS A 160 -13.17 -13.02 -22.05
N VAL A 161 -13.85 -12.61 -23.10
CA VAL A 161 -13.39 -12.80 -24.48
C VAL A 161 -12.62 -11.56 -24.93
N ILE A 162 -11.37 -11.73 -25.33
CA ILE A 162 -10.50 -10.66 -25.84
C ILE A 162 -9.93 -11.14 -27.17
N GLU A 163 -10.18 -10.39 -28.24
CA GLU A 163 -9.72 -10.72 -29.60
C GLU A 163 -10.09 -12.16 -30.06
N GLY A 164 -11.20 -12.69 -29.55
CA GLY A 164 -11.68 -14.05 -29.86
C GLY A 164 -11.10 -15.16 -28.98
N GLU A 165 -10.16 -14.86 -28.08
CA GLU A 165 -9.65 -15.83 -27.08
C GLU A 165 -10.39 -15.71 -25.75
N GLU A 166 -10.66 -16.86 -25.09
CA GLU A 166 -11.27 -16.91 -23.78
C GLU A 166 -10.22 -16.82 -22.66
N TYR A 167 -10.44 -15.88 -21.75
CA TYR A 167 -9.60 -15.65 -20.58
C TYR A 167 -10.35 -15.91 -19.29
N ALA A 168 -9.65 -16.48 -18.31
CA ALA A 168 -10.11 -16.47 -16.93
C ALA A 168 -10.05 -15.04 -16.37
N HIS A 169 -11.09 -14.64 -15.65
CA HIS A 169 -11.15 -13.36 -14.97
C HIS A 169 -11.53 -13.57 -13.51
N LEU A 170 -10.66 -13.12 -12.59
CA LEU A 170 -10.99 -12.92 -11.19
C LEU A 170 -11.52 -11.51 -11.03
N GLU A 171 -12.83 -11.40 -10.90
CA GLU A 171 -13.49 -10.12 -10.69
C GLU A 171 -13.65 -9.86 -9.19
N PRO A 172 -12.96 -8.84 -8.63
CA PRO A 172 -13.18 -8.43 -7.25
C PRO A 172 -14.56 -7.79 -7.11
N CYS A 173 -15.26 -8.09 -6.02
CA CYS A 173 -16.42 -7.31 -5.62
C CYS A 173 -15.99 -5.84 -5.34
N PRO A 174 -16.91 -4.85 -5.39
CA PRO A 174 -16.57 -3.45 -5.22
C PRO A 174 -15.82 -3.14 -3.91
N ALA A 175 -16.19 -3.82 -2.81
CA ALA A 175 -15.53 -3.66 -1.53
C ALA A 175 -14.11 -4.25 -1.53
N ALA A 176 -13.91 -5.45 -2.09
CA ALA A 176 -12.59 -6.07 -2.23
C ALA A 176 -11.66 -5.20 -3.09
N ARG A 177 -12.18 -4.65 -4.20
CA ARG A 177 -11.42 -3.71 -5.05
C ARG A 177 -10.98 -2.48 -4.26
N GLN A 178 -11.89 -1.85 -3.52
CA GLN A 178 -11.55 -0.69 -2.67
C GLN A 178 -10.51 -1.06 -1.61
N GLN A 179 -10.59 -2.25 -1.01
CA GLN A 179 -9.64 -2.70 0.01
C GLN A 179 -8.26 -3.03 -0.57
N ASP A 180 -8.19 -3.71 -1.70
CA ASP A 180 -6.93 -3.95 -2.40
C ASP A 180 -6.25 -2.60 -2.73
N GLU A 181 -6.98 -1.65 -3.31
CA GLU A 181 -6.45 -0.32 -3.63
C GLU A 181 -5.97 0.44 -2.38
N GLU A 182 -6.73 0.40 -1.27
CA GLU A 182 -6.35 1.04 -0.02
C GLU A 182 -5.13 0.38 0.62
N PHE A 183 -5.03 -0.95 0.55
CA PHE A 183 -3.88 -1.68 1.06
C PHE A 183 -2.63 -1.36 0.24
N GLU A 184 -2.72 -1.32 -1.09
CA GLU A 184 -1.60 -0.92 -1.94
C GLU A 184 -1.17 0.51 -1.66
N ALA A 185 -2.12 1.44 -1.48
CA ALA A 185 -1.81 2.80 -1.05
C ALA A 185 -1.06 2.84 0.29
N LEU A 186 -1.46 2.01 1.25
CA LEU A 186 -0.76 1.86 2.53
C LEU A 186 0.70 1.42 2.33
N THR A 187 0.96 0.51 1.40
CA THR A 187 2.33 0.05 1.12
C THR A 187 3.21 1.16 0.52
N VAL A 188 2.63 2.10 -0.23
CA VAL A 188 3.39 3.23 -0.80
C VAL A 188 3.82 4.23 0.28
N SER A 189 3.05 4.36 1.36
CA SER A 189 3.30 5.33 2.43
C SER A 189 3.99 4.74 3.66
N ARG A 190 4.52 3.50 3.59
CA ARG A 190 5.14 2.82 4.74
C ARG A 190 6.45 2.14 4.36
N GLN A 191 7.38 2.05 5.32
CA GLN A 191 8.59 1.24 5.20
C GLN A 191 8.25 -0.25 5.17
N LEU A 192 9.12 -1.05 4.54
CA LEU A 192 8.90 -2.48 4.29
C LEU A 192 8.54 -3.29 5.55
N MET A 193 9.20 -3.02 6.68
CA MET A 193 8.91 -3.73 7.94
C MET A 193 7.46 -3.51 8.41
N PHE A 194 6.93 -2.28 8.31
CA PHE A 194 5.55 -1.98 8.68
C PHE A 194 4.54 -2.49 7.65
N GLN A 195 4.96 -2.69 6.40
CA GLN A 195 4.13 -3.36 5.39
C GLN A 195 3.92 -4.83 5.76
N ALA A 196 4.96 -5.51 6.24
CA ALA A 196 4.89 -6.91 6.64
C ALA A 196 3.90 -7.12 7.80
N ASP A 197 3.95 -6.25 8.81
CA ASP A 197 3.03 -6.30 9.97
C ASP A 197 1.58 -6.00 9.57
N ALA A 198 1.37 -4.97 8.74
CA ALA A 198 0.03 -4.65 8.24
C ALA A 198 -0.55 -5.80 7.39
N ALA A 199 0.26 -6.39 6.52
CA ALA A 199 -0.15 -7.53 5.69
C ALA A 199 -0.42 -8.78 6.53
N GLN A 200 0.38 -9.01 7.58
CA GLN A 200 0.17 -10.10 8.51
C GLN A 200 -1.19 -9.98 9.20
N ASN A 201 -1.53 -8.81 9.72
CA ASN A 201 -2.81 -8.58 10.40
C ASN A 201 -3.99 -8.74 9.44
N GLU A 202 -3.91 -8.12 8.25
CA GLU A 202 -4.99 -8.21 7.27
C GLU A 202 -5.18 -9.65 6.77
N THR A 203 -4.12 -10.44 6.59
CA THR A 203 -4.24 -11.85 6.18
C THR A 203 -4.75 -12.78 7.28
N VAL A 204 -4.71 -12.37 8.55
CA VAL A 204 -5.37 -13.11 9.65
C VAL A 204 -6.89 -12.91 9.58
N GLU A 205 -7.33 -11.68 9.31
CA GLU A 205 -8.75 -11.36 9.20
C GLU A 205 -9.35 -11.82 7.86
N ARG A 206 -8.59 -11.67 6.78
CA ARG A 206 -9.00 -11.93 5.40
C ARG A 206 -7.85 -12.53 4.57
N PRO A 207 -7.59 -13.85 4.71
CA PRO A 207 -6.49 -14.50 4.01
C PRO A 207 -6.59 -14.43 2.49
N SER A 208 -7.79 -14.25 1.92
CA SER A 208 -8.02 -14.19 0.48
C SER A 208 -7.86 -12.80 -0.15
N LEU A 209 -7.70 -11.72 0.64
CA LEU A 209 -7.48 -10.38 0.09
C LEU A 209 -6.12 -10.34 -0.62
N LEU A 210 -6.14 -10.28 -1.95
CA LEU A 210 -4.98 -10.54 -2.80
C LEU A 210 -3.84 -9.56 -2.57
N SER A 211 -4.13 -8.28 -2.34
CA SER A 211 -3.07 -7.30 -2.08
C SER A 211 -2.32 -7.59 -0.78
N ALA A 212 -3.04 -7.95 0.28
CA ALA A 212 -2.43 -8.29 1.56
C ALA A 212 -1.66 -9.61 1.47
N ALA A 213 -2.24 -10.62 0.83
CA ALA A 213 -1.60 -11.91 0.60
C ALA A 213 -0.30 -11.79 -0.20
N ALA A 214 -0.33 -11.08 -1.34
CA ALA A 214 0.86 -10.84 -2.17
C ALA A 214 1.94 -10.04 -1.42
N THR A 215 1.54 -9.07 -0.60
CA THR A 215 2.48 -8.28 0.21
C THR A 215 3.12 -9.12 1.31
N VAL A 216 2.34 -9.91 2.07
CA VAL A 216 2.89 -10.71 3.16
C VAL A 216 3.88 -11.75 2.63
N VAL A 217 3.55 -12.46 1.55
CA VAL A 217 4.48 -13.46 1.00
C VAL A 217 5.74 -12.82 0.44
N LYS A 218 5.64 -11.64 -0.20
CA LYS A 218 6.80 -10.89 -0.66
C LYS A 218 7.70 -10.51 0.50
N CYS A 219 7.15 -9.91 1.57
CA CYS A 219 7.94 -9.51 2.73
C CYS A 219 8.62 -10.72 3.39
N ARG A 220 7.89 -11.82 3.61
CA ARG A 220 8.45 -13.05 4.21
C ARG A 220 9.51 -13.69 3.33
N LEU A 221 9.35 -13.63 2.01
CA LEU A 221 10.36 -14.14 1.06
C LEU A 221 11.64 -13.31 1.12
N LEU A 222 11.54 -11.98 1.21
CA LEU A 222 12.69 -11.09 1.36
C LEU A 222 13.41 -11.25 2.70
N ASP A 223 12.67 -11.64 3.74
CA ASP A 223 13.22 -11.98 5.06
C ASP A 223 13.72 -13.44 5.15
N GLU A 224 13.75 -14.17 4.02
CA GLU A 224 14.17 -15.59 3.93
C GLU A 224 13.33 -16.56 4.80
N GLN A 225 12.10 -16.16 5.14
CA GLN A 225 11.15 -16.94 5.95
C GLN A 225 10.29 -17.85 5.06
N TYR A 226 10.92 -18.78 4.33
CA TYR A 226 10.27 -19.57 3.28
C TYR A 226 9.09 -20.44 3.76
N GLU A 227 9.17 -20.98 4.98
CA GLU A 227 8.05 -21.74 5.58
C GLU A 227 6.81 -20.85 5.81
N LEU A 228 7.01 -19.58 6.18
CA LEU A 228 5.92 -18.63 6.32
C LEU A 228 5.36 -18.18 4.97
N VAL A 229 6.20 -18.12 3.93
CA VAL A 229 5.74 -17.92 2.55
C VAL A 229 4.82 -19.06 2.12
N ASP A 230 5.22 -20.32 2.34
CA ASP A 230 4.39 -21.49 2.04
C ASP A 230 3.06 -21.45 2.78
N TRP A 231 3.11 -21.31 4.11
CA TRP A 231 1.91 -21.33 4.94
C TRP A 231 0.91 -20.23 4.57
N LYS A 232 1.37 -18.98 4.44
CA LYS A 232 0.51 -17.84 4.10
C LYS A 232 0.04 -17.90 2.65
N GLY A 233 0.94 -18.24 1.73
CA GLY A 233 0.63 -18.30 0.31
C GLY A 233 -0.42 -19.38 0.03
N ARG A 234 -0.25 -20.58 0.58
CA ARG A 234 -1.22 -21.67 0.42
C ARG A 234 -2.57 -21.37 1.07
N ALA A 235 -2.60 -20.69 2.21
CA ALA A 235 -3.86 -20.28 2.84
C ALA A 235 -4.65 -19.33 1.92
N ALA A 236 -4.00 -18.31 1.35
CA ALA A 236 -4.63 -17.39 0.41
C ALA A 236 -5.09 -18.09 -0.88
N ILE A 237 -4.21 -18.94 -1.44
CA ILE A 237 -4.49 -19.71 -2.65
C ILE A 237 -5.65 -20.69 -2.46
N ALA A 238 -5.72 -21.39 -1.33
CA ALA A 238 -6.78 -22.35 -1.06
C ALA A 238 -8.16 -21.69 -1.06
N GLU A 239 -8.28 -20.45 -0.59
CA GLU A 239 -9.53 -19.68 -0.68
C GLU A 239 -9.85 -19.24 -2.11
N LEU A 240 -8.83 -18.87 -2.89
CA LEU A 240 -9.02 -18.43 -4.28
C LEU A 240 -9.34 -19.60 -5.22
N ASP A 241 -8.72 -20.76 -5.02
CA ASP A 241 -8.94 -21.94 -5.85
C ASP A 241 -10.34 -22.54 -5.68
N LYS A 242 -11.03 -22.28 -4.55
CA LYS A 242 -12.46 -22.62 -4.39
C LYS A 242 -13.36 -21.92 -5.41
N ILE A 243 -12.93 -20.78 -5.95
CA ILE A 243 -13.70 -19.94 -6.87
C ILE A 243 -13.49 -20.40 -8.32
N TYR A 244 -12.33 -20.98 -8.62
CA TYR A 244 -12.03 -21.48 -9.96
C TYR A 244 -12.73 -22.82 -10.24
N PRO A 245 -13.17 -23.06 -11.48
CA PRO A 245 -13.49 -24.41 -11.93
C PRO A 245 -12.27 -25.33 -11.75
N ALA A 246 -12.48 -26.56 -11.28
CA ALA A 246 -11.42 -27.51 -10.93
C ALA A 246 -10.37 -27.71 -12.05
N ASP A 247 -10.80 -27.68 -13.32
CA ASP A 247 -9.93 -27.88 -14.50
C ASP A 247 -9.60 -26.58 -15.26
N CYS A 248 -9.74 -25.40 -14.62
CA CYS A 248 -9.51 -24.13 -15.31
C CYS A 248 -8.02 -23.92 -15.66
N ARG A 249 -7.68 -24.14 -16.93
CA ARG A 249 -6.35 -23.84 -17.53
C ARG A 249 -6.31 -22.58 -18.39
N ARG A 250 -7.40 -21.80 -18.42
CA ARG A 250 -7.47 -20.57 -19.22
C ARG A 250 -6.40 -19.56 -18.75
N PRO A 251 -5.74 -18.84 -19.67
CA PRO A 251 -4.88 -17.73 -19.29
C PRO A 251 -5.70 -16.66 -18.57
N LEU A 252 -5.06 -15.92 -17.66
CA LEU A 252 -5.68 -14.79 -16.98
C LEU A 252 -5.80 -13.62 -17.95
N ALA A 253 -6.94 -12.92 -17.93
CA ALA A 253 -7.15 -11.75 -18.78
C ALA A 253 -6.03 -10.72 -18.58
N PRO A 254 -5.40 -10.18 -19.63
CA PRO A 254 -4.30 -9.22 -19.51
C PRO A 254 -4.77 -7.88 -18.92
N GLY A 255 -3.82 -7.13 -18.35
CA GLY A 255 -4.04 -5.77 -17.85
C GLY A 255 -4.86 -5.65 -16.56
N SER A 256 -5.10 -6.75 -15.84
CA SER A 256 -5.82 -6.77 -14.57
C SER A 256 -4.85 -6.75 -13.39
N LYS A 257 -5.02 -5.76 -12.51
CA LYS A 257 -4.24 -5.63 -11.27
C LYS A 257 -4.45 -6.82 -10.32
N THR A 258 -5.69 -7.28 -10.21
CA THR A 258 -6.05 -8.48 -9.43
C THR A 258 -5.30 -9.71 -9.92
N HIS A 259 -5.16 -9.87 -11.23
CA HIS A 259 -4.40 -10.98 -11.80
C HIS A 259 -2.90 -10.85 -11.56
N LEU A 260 -2.37 -9.63 -11.63
CA LEU A 260 -0.97 -9.39 -11.29
C LEU A 260 -0.68 -9.77 -9.83
N LEU A 261 -1.54 -9.40 -8.88
CA LEU A 261 -1.40 -9.80 -7.47
C LEU A 261 -1.47 -11.32 -7.29
N TYR A 262 -2.41 -11.98 -7.97
CA TYR A 262 -2.49 -13.45 -7.98
C TYR A 262 -1.21 -14.11 -8.52
N ILE A 263 -0.66 -13.58 -9.61
CA ILE A 263 0.58 -14.08 -10.21
C ILE A 263 1.79 -13.82 -9.31
N GLN A 264 1.85 -12.67 -8.63
CA GLN A 264 2.88 -12.37 -7.63
C GLN A 264 2.87 -13.39 -6.48
N LEU A 265 1.68 -13.71 -5.96
CA LEU A 265 1.49 -14.70 -4.92
C LEU A 265 2.00 -16.09 -5.33
N ARG A 266 1.62 -16.54 -6.54
CA ARG A 266 2.08 -17.81 -7.13
C ARG A 266 3.59 -17.84 -7.39
N ALA A 267 4.15 -16.74 -7.87
CA ALA A 267 5.58 -16.60 -8.10
C ALA A 267 6.39 -16.64 -6.78
N ALA A 268 5.86 -16.06 -5.70
CA ALA A 268 6.49 -16.11 -4.39
C ALA A 268 6.50 -17.55 -3.82
N LEU A 269 5.40 -18.30 -3.98
CA LEU A 269 5.35 -19.72 -3.62
C LEU A 269 6.37 -20.54 -4.42
N TYR A 270 6.41 -20.37 -5.74
CA TYR A 270 7.42 -21.02 -6.59
C TYR A 270 8.85 -20.73 -6.10
N ALA A 271 9.17 -19.47 -5.84
CA ALA A 271 10.48 -19.08 -5.33
C ALA A 271 10.79 -19.74 -3.98
N ALA A 272 9.85 -19.70 -3.03
CA ALA A 272 10.03 -20.33 -1.72
C ALA A 272 10.30 -21.84 -1.83
N TYR A 273 9.57 -22.56 -2.69
CA TYR A 273 9.79 -23.99 -2.89
C TYR A 273 11.14 -24.32 -3.52
N LEU A 274 11.65 -23.47 -4.41
CA LEU A 274 13.02 -23.60 -4.91
C LEU A 274 14.06 -23.41 -3.78
N HIS A 275 13.84 -22.45 -2.88
CA HIS A 275 14.72 -22.21 -1.74
C HIS A 275 14.69 -23.33 -0.70
N THR A 276 13.57 -24.04 -0.56
CA THR A 276 13.44 -25.19 0.35
C THR A 276 13.68 -26.56 -0.32
N ASP A 277 14.13 -26.59 -1.58
CA ASP A 277 14.35 -27.81 -2.37
C ASP A 277 13.11 -28.72 -2.52
N ASN A 278 11.90 -28.13 -2.43
CA ASN A 278 10.63 -28.83 -2.65
C ASN A 278 10.26 -28.81 -4.14
N LEU A 279 11.06 -29.51 -4.95
CA LEU A 279 11.00 -29.42 -6.42
C LEU A 279 9.63 -29.81 -7.01
N ASP A 280 8.94 -30.81 -6.45
CA ASP A 280 7.62 -31.23 -6.93
C ASP A 280 6.59 -30.09 -6.83
N LEU A 281 6.58 -29.38 -5.69
CA LEU A 281 5.69 -28.23 -5.47
C LEU A 281 6.13 -27.03 -6.32
N ALA A 282 7.43 -26.82 -6.48
CA ALA A 282 7.94 -25.80 -7.39
C ALA A 282 7.51 -26.05 -8.84
N TYR A 283 7.57 -27.30 -9.32
CA TYR A 283 7.11 -27.64 -10.67
C TYR A 283 5.60 -27.43 -10.84
N ALA A 284 4.79 -27.79 -9.84
CA ALA A 284 3.35 -27.54 -9.86
C ALA A 284 3.02 -26.04 -9.97
N GLU A 285 3.66 -25.19 -9.15
CA GLU A 285 3.45 -23.74 -9.23
C GLU A 285 3.96 -23.15 -10.57
N ARG A 286 5.07 -23.68 -11.11
CA ARG A 286 5.57 -23.30 -12.44
C ARG A 286 4.58 -23.62 -13.54
N GLU A 287 3.96 -24.80 -13.53
CA GLU A 287 2.94 -25.16 -14.53
C GLU A 287 1.75 -24.20 -14.48
N ILE A 288 1.30 -23.82 -13.28
CA ILE A 288 0.22 -22.84 -13.10
C ILE A 288 0.64 -21.47 -13.63
N LEU A 289 1.86 -21.01 -13.31
CA LEU A 289 2.39 -19.73 -13.82
C LEU A 289 2.49 -19.70 -15.33
N VAL A 290 2.94 -20.78 -15.97
CA VAL A 290 3.05 -20.86 -17.43
C VAL A 290 1.66 -20.91 -18.09
N ALA A 291 0.73 -21.69 -17.54
CA ALA A 291 -0.61 -21.84 -18.11
C ALA A 291 -1.47 -20.58 -17.90
N ARG A 292 -1.58 -20.09 -16.66
CA ARG A 292 -2.45 -18.96 -16.29
C ARG A 292 -1.77 -17.60 -16.46
N GLY A 293 -0.47 -17.53 -16.22
CA GLY A 293 0.31 -16.29 -16.24
C GLY A 293 0.93 -15.95 -17.60
N ARG A 294 0.54 -16.63 -18.70
CA ARG A 294 1.08 -16.42 -20.06
C ARG A 294 1.31 -14.94 -20.39
N ASP A 295 0.30 -14.12 -20.18
CA ASP A 295 0.31 -12.69 -20.54
C ASP A 295 0.95 -11.80 -19.46
N TYR A 296 1.36 -12.37 -18.32
CA TYR A 296 2.08 -11.73 -17.21
C TYR A 296 3.53 -12.23 -17.09
N ARG A 297 4.04 -12.92 -18.12
CA ARG A 297 5.37 -13.55 -18.11
C ARG A 297 6.50 -12.59 -17.77
N ALA A 298 6.49 -11.41 -18.39
CA ALA A 298 7.49 -10.39 -18.13
C ALA A 298 7.50 -9.95 -16.64
N ASP A 299 6.31 -9.82 -16.04
CA ASP A 299 6.16 -9.40 -14.65
C ASP A 299 6.71 -10.42 -13.68
N TYR A 300 6.28 -11.68 -13.79
CA TYR A 300 6.70 -12.69 -12.82
C TYR A 300 8.14 -13.14 -13.04
N GLU A 301 8.66 -13.17 -14.26
CA GLU A 301 10.08 -13.45 -14.49
C GLU A 301 10.99 -12.37 -13.89
N ARG A 302 10.57 -11.10 -13.95
CA ARG A 302 11.31 -10.01 -13.30
C ARG A 302 11.37 -10.25 -11.79
N LEU A 303 10.24 -10.56 -11.16
CA LEU A 303 10.19 -10.85 -9.72
C LEU A 303 11.02 -12.06 -9.33
N LEU A 304 10.95 -13.15 -10.10
CA LEU A 304 11.75 -14.35 -9.83
C LEU A 304 13.26 -14.09 -9.96
N LYS A 305 13.69 -13.19 -10.86
CA LYS A 305 15.08 -12.75 -10.94
C LYS A 305 15.48 -11.94 -9.70
N GLU A 306 14.59 -11.10 -9.19
CA GLU A 306 14.80 -10.33 -7.96
C GLU A 306 14.89 -11.23 -6.72
N TRP A 307 14.14 -12.34 -6.69
CA TRP A 307 14.07 -13.29 -5.56
C TRP A 307 14.99 -14.52 -5.69
N ALA A 308 15.82 -14.57 -6.73
CA ALA A 308 16.68 -15.70 -7.01
C ALA A 308 17.68 -15.96 -5.85
N PRO A 309 18.00 -17.23 -5.54
CA PRO A 309 18.96 -17.56 -4.48
C PRO A 309 20.35 -16.96 -4.74
N ARG A 310 20.95 -16.33 -3.72
CA ARG A 310 22.33 -15.84 -3.79
C ARG A 310 23.28 -17.03 -3.98
N GLY A 311 24.10 -16.97 -5.04
CA GLY A 311 25.06 -18.03 -5.38
C GLY A 311 24.58 -19.04 -6.43
N THR A 312 23.38 -18.87 -7.00
CA THR A 312 22.92 -19.69 -8.13
C THR A 312 23.92 -19.66 -9.29
N LYS A 313 24.39 -20.85 -9.69
CA LYS A 313 25.32 -21.01 -10.82
C LYS A 313 24.65 -20.56 -12.12
N ALA A 314 25.43 -20.18 -13.12
CA ALA A 314 24.89 -19.66 -14.39
C ALA A 314 23.86 -20.58 -15.08
N HIS A 315 23.93 -21.90 -14.87
CA HIS A 315 22.95 -22.88 -15.35
C HIS A 315 21.70 -23.00 -14.47
N GLU A 316 21.77 -22.71 -13.17
CA GLU A 316 20.60 -22.61 -12.28
C GLU A 316 19.86 -21.26 -12.48
N ARG A 317 20.61 -20.21 -12.83
CA ARG A 317 20.03 -18.99 -13.45
C ARG A 317 19.35 -19.29 -14.79
N THR A 318 19.62 -20.44 -15.40
CA THR A 318 18.96 -20.91 -16.61
C THR A 318 17.69 -21.72 -16.31
N ALA A 319 17.48 -22.22 -15.08
CA ALA A 319 16.16 -22.65 -14.60
C ALA A 319 15.24 -21.46 -14.25
N LEU A 320 15.86 -20.30 -13.96
CA LEU A 320 15.21 -18.97 -13.86
C LEU A 320 15.13 -18.23 -15.21
N ARG A 321 15.64 -18.83 -16.30
CA ARG A 321 15.29 -18.46 -17.67
C ARG A 321 14.18 -19.41 -18.08
N ILE A 322 12.95 -18.94 -18.06
CA ILE A 322 11.93 -19.57 -18.88
C ILE A 322 12.38 -19.34 -20.32
N VAL A 323 12.96 -20.37 -20.92
CA VAL A 323 12.64 -20.77 -22.29
C VAL A 323 12.04 -22.15 -22.16
#